data_AF-A0A959TZR5-F1
#
_entry.id   AF-A0A959TZR5-F1
#
_cell.length_a   1.000
_cell.length_b   1.000
_cell.length_c   1.000
_cell.angle_alpha   90.00
_cell.angle_beta   90.00
_cell.angle_gamma   90.00
#
_symmetry.space_group_name_H-M   'P 1'
#
loop_
_entity.id
_entity.type
_entity.pdbx_description
1 polymer ?
#
loop_
_entity_poly.entity_id
_entity_poly.type
_entity_poly.pdbx_seq_one_letter_code
_entity_poly.pdbx_strand_id
1 'polypeptide(L)'
;MENFLVNIVLPGAVFLAIIAVILFVASLLIGIFQNIRGSIKLLAALGLLIILFIIGYATASDANPTSIDLASGTIKMISAGIITMLALTVITVVTTVVMSIYNLFK
;
A
#
# COMPACT_ATOMS: atom_id res chain seq x y z
N MET A 1 -28.61 2.98 1.38
CA MET A 1 -27.30 2.36 1.10
C MET A 1 -26.14 3.15 1.71
N GLU A 2 -26.19 4.48 1.75
CA GLU A 2 -25.17 5.31 2.46
C GLU A 2 -24.96 4.89 3.92
N ASN A 3 -26.04 4.69 4.69
CA ASN A 3 -25.94 4.24 6.09
C ASN A 3 -25.28 2.87 6.27
N PHE A 4 -25.28 2.00 5.26
CA PHE A 4 -24.62 0.69 5.33
C PHE A 4 -23.12 0.81 5.02
N LEU A 5 -22.77 1.59 4.00
CA LEU A 5 -21.37 1.84 3.63
C LEU A 5 -20.60 2.58 4.73
N VAL A 6 -21.20 3.62 5.32
CA VAL A 6 -20.53 4.46 6.31
C VAL A 6 -20.47 3.78 7.69
N ASN A 7 -21.52 3.06 8.12
CA ASN A 7 -21.58 2.54 9.50
C ASN A 7 -21.08 1.10 9.65
N ILE A 8 -20.97 0.31 8.57
CA ILE A 8 -20.59 -1.11 8.66
C ILE A 8 -19.34 -1.40 7.83
N VAL A 9 -19.35 -0.99 6.54
CA VAL A 9 -18.26 -1.33 5.62
C VAL A 9 -16.99 -0.54 5.94
N LEU A 10 -17.08 0.77 6.18
CA LEU A 10 -15.91 1.59 6.53
C LEU A 10 -15.21 1.10 7.81
N PRO A 11 -15.91 0.92 8.95
CA PRO A 11 -15.27 0.44 10.18
C PRO A 11 -14.69 -0.98 10.01
N GLY A 12 -15.40 -1.87 9.32
CA GLY A 12 -14.93 -3.22 9.02
C GLY A 12 -13.65 -3.21 8.16
N ALA A 13 -13.61 -2.37 7.13
CA ALA A 13 -12.43 -2.22 6.27
C ALA A 13 -11.22 -1.68 7.04
N VAL A 14 -11.42 -0.70 7.93
CA VAL A 14 -10.35 -0.16 8.78
C VAL A 14 -9.80 -1.25 9.71
N PHE A 15 -10.69 -2.04 10.35
CA PHE A 15 -10.27 -3.11 11.25
C PHE A 15 -9.49 -4.22 10.51
N LEU A 16 -9.97 -4.62 9.33
CA LEU A 16 -9.28 -5.58 8.48
C LEU A 16 -7.93 -5.05 7.99
N ALA A 17 -7.83 -3.76 7.67
CA ALA A 17 -6.58 -3.14 7.26
C ALA A 17 -5.52 -3.22 8.37
N ILE A 18 -5.89 -2.96 9.63
CA ILE A 18 -4.98 -3.07 10.77
C ILE A 18 -4.48 -4.51 10.93
N ILE A 19 -5.38 -5.50 10.86
CA ILE A 19 -5.00 -6.92 10.94
C ILE A 19 -4.06 -7.30 9.79
N ALA A 20 -4.37 -6.86 8.56
CA ALA A 20 -3.55 -7.13 7.39
C ALA A 20 -2.14 -6.55 7.54
N VAL A 21 -2.01 -5.32 8.07
CA VAL A 21 -0.70 -4.70 8.35
C VAL A 21 0.08 -5.52 9.38
N ILE A 22 -0.55 -5.96 10.47
CA ILE A 22 0.11 -6.77 11.51
C ILE A 22 0.60 -8.10 10.92
N LEU A 23 -0.26 -8.80 10.18
CA LEU A 23 0.09 -10.07 9.54
C LEU A 23 1.21 -9.89 8.51
N PHE A 24 1.17 -8.80 7.73
CA PHE A 24 2.23 -8.47 6.78
C PHE A 24 3.58 -8.30 7.48
N VAL A 25 3.63 -7.48 8.55
CA VAL A 25 4.87 -7.26 9.33
C VAL A 25 5.36 -8.57 9.95
N ALA A 26 4.48 -9.37 10.55
CA ALA A 26 4.84 -10.66 11.13
C ALA A 26 5.40 -11.62 10.09
N SER A 27 4.77 -11.72 8.91
CA SER A 27 5.23 -12.57 7.82
C SER A 27 6.60 -12.15 7.26
N LEU A 28 6.85 -10.85 7.18
CA LEU A 28 8.13 -10.27 6.79
C LEU A 28 9.22 -10.66 7.78
N LEU A 29 8.98 -10.48 9.08
CA LEU A 29 9.95 -10.84 10.11
C LEU A 29 10.28 -12.34 10.06
N ILE A 30 9.28 -13.20 9.97
CA ILE A 30 9.47 -14.66 9.85
C ILE A 30 10.28 -14.99 8.60
N GLY A 31 9.94 -14.42 7.45
CA GLY A 31 10.68 -14.62 6.20
C GLY A 31 12.13 -14.16 6.29
N ILE A 32 12.38 -13.06 7.01
CA ILE A 32 13.73 -12.55 7.27
C ILE A 32 14.57 -13.57 8.06
N PHE A 33 14.00 -14.12 9.14
CA PHE A 33 14.67 -15.09 10.01
C PHE A 33 14.90 -16.44 9.32
N GLN A 34 13.99 -16.89 8.45
CA GLN A 34 14.08 -18.20 7.82
C GLN A 34 15.03 -18.24 6.61
N ASN A 35 15.20 -17.14 5.87
CA ASN A 35 16.04 -17.15 4.66
C ASN A 35 16.67 -15.80 4.30
N ILE A 36 17.71 -15.41 5.04
CA ILE A 36 18.44 -14.12 4.91
C ILE A 36 18.77 -13.73 3.46
N ARG A 37 19.13 -14.68 2.57
CA ARG A 37 19.42 -14.38 1.16
C ARG A 37 18.17 -14.01 0.37
N GLY A 38 17.04 -14.69 0.61
CA GLY A 38 15.74 -14.30 0.04
C GLY A 38 15.23 -12.98 0.61
N SER A 39 15.57 -12.70 1.86
CA SER A 39 15.18 -11.49 2.60
C SER A 39 15.68 -10.19 1.97
N ILE A 40 16.82 -10.22 1.27
CA ILE A 40 17.34 -9.02 0.58
C ILE A 40 16.34 -8.51 -0.46
N LYS A 41 15.65 -9.42 -1.19
CA LYS A 41 14.61 -9.03 -2.15
C LYS A 41 13.38 -8.43 -1.46
N LEU A 42 12.99 -8.99 -0.33
CA LEU A 42 11.88 -8.46 0.49
C LEU A 42 12.22 -7.09 1.09
N LEU A 43 13.44 -6.91 1.59
CA LEU A 43 13.96 -5.63 2.08
C LEU A 43 14.03 -4.58 0.98
N ALA A 44 14.46 -4.96 -0.23
CA ALA A 44 14.47 -4.07 -1.38
C ALA A 44 13.05 -3.65 -1.79
N ALA A 45 12.08 -4.57 -1.76
CA ALA A 45 10.67 -4.26 -2.04
C ALA A 45 10.07 -3.32 -0.98
N LEU A 46 10.36 -3.54 0.30
CA LEU A 46 10.00 -2.65 1.40
C LEU A 46 10.60 -1.25 1.22
N GLY A 47 11.89 -1.18 0.89
CA GLY A 47 12.59 0.08 0.63
C GLY A 47 11.94 0.85 -0.53
N LEU A 48 11.60 0.16 -1.61
CA LEU A 48 10.89 0.75 -2.74
C LEU A 48 9.52 1.30 -2.32
N LEU A 49 8.77 0.55 -1.50
CA LEU A 49 7.45 0.98 -0.99
C LEU A 49 7.59 2.24 -0.13
N ILE A 50 8.60 2.32 0.73
CA ILE A 50 8.89 3.51 1.54
C ILE A 50 9.22 4.70 0.65
N ILE A 51 10.06 4.53 -0.38
CA ILE A 51 10.40 5.59 -1.32
C ILE A 51 9.16 6.08 -2.07
N LEU A 52 8.33 5.17 -2.60
CA LEU A 52 7.09 5.52 -3.27
C LEU A 52 6.11 6.23 -2.34
N PHE A 53 6.06 5.85 -1.07
CA PHE A 53 5.25 6.53 -0.07
C PHE A 53 5.77 7.94 0.23
N ILE A 54 7.08 8.14 0.37
CA ILE A 54 7.68 9.45 0.58
C ILE A 54 7.41 10.36 -0.62
N ILE A 55 7.56 9.87 -1.84
CA ILE A 55 7.25 10.61 -3.06
C ILE A 55 5.76 10.97 -3.08
N GLY A 56 4.88 9.99 -2.80
CA GLY A 56 3.44 10.21 -2.72
C GLY A 56 3.07 11.24 -1.65
N TYR A 57 3.75 11.24 -0.50
CA TYR A 57 3.54 12.21 0.56
C TYR A 57 4.06 13.60 0.20
N ALA A 58 5.17 13.69 -0.54
CA ALA A 58 5.72 14.97 -1.00
C ALA A 58 4.81 15.64 -2.05
N THR A 59 4.15 14.85 -2.89
CA THR A 59 3.23 15.35 -3.95
C THR A 59 1.77 15.42 -3.51
N ALA A 60 1.41 14.78 -2.40
CA ALA A 60 0.05 14.79 -1.86
C ALA A 60 -0.41 16.19 -1.47
N SER A 61 -1.64 16.51 -1.87
CA SER A 61 -2.34 17.71 -1.43
C SER A 61 -2.89 17.53 -0.01
N ASP A 62 -2.96 18.63 0.71
CA ASP A 62 -3.59 18.79 2.02
C ASP A 62 -5.02 19.36 1.93
N ALA A 63 -5.54 19.57 0.72
CA ALA A 63 -6.92 19.99 0.50
C ALA A 63 -7.89 18.88 0.93
N ASN A 64 -8.80 19.18 1.86
CA ASN A 64 -9.83 18.24 2.29
C ASN A 64 -10.94 18.15 1.24
N PRO A 65 -11.13 17.01 0.56
CA PRO A 65 -12.22 16.85 -0.39
C PRO A 65 -13.56 16.53 0.31
N THR A 66 -13.57 16.38 1.64
CA THR A 66 -14.73 15.97 2.42
C THR A 66 -15.18 17.04 3.41
N SER A 67 -16.41 16.95 3.89
CA SER A 67 -16.95 17.79 4.96
C SER A 67 -16.55 17.32 6.36
N ILE A 68 -15.74 16.27 6.48
CA ILE A 68 -15.29 15.73 7.76
C ILE A 68 -14.03 16.48 8.17
N ASP A 69 -14.07 17.15 9.33
CA ASP A 69 -12.90 17.86 9.85
C ASP A 69 -11.80 16.87 10.23
N LEU A 70 -10.73 16.87 9.45
CA LEU A 70 -9.56 16.02 9.61
C LEU A 70 -8.33 16.92 9.60
N ALA A 71 -7.36 16.61 10.46
CA ALA A 71 -6.10 17.32 10.47
C ALA A 71 -5.43 17.24 9.08
N SER A 72 -4.86 18.34 8.60
CA SER A 72 -4.20 18.42 7.29
C SER A 72 -3.14 17.33 7.08
N GLY A 73 -2.42 16.96 8.15
CA GLY A 73 -1.46 15.85 8.12
C GLY A 73 -2.10 14.48 7.85
N THR A 74 -3.29 14.24 8.40
CA THR A 74 -4.05 13.00 8.17
C THR A 74 -4.55 12.93 6.73
N ILE A 75 -5.08 14.03 6.19
CA ILE A 75 -5.54 14.11 4.80
C ILE A 75 -4.36 13.84 3.85
N LYS A 76 -3.23 14.49 4.10
CA LYS A 76 -2.01 14.31 3.32
C LYS A 76 -1.49 12.87 3.37
N MET A 77 -1.56 12.23 4.54
CA MET A 77 -1.18 10.83 4.72
C MET A 77 -2.11 9.87 3.94
N ILE A 78 -3.43 10.11 3.96
CA ILE A 78 -4.40 9.32 3.19
C ILE A 78 -4.16 9.49 1.70
N SER A 79 -4.01 10.73 1.23
CA SER A 79 -3.74 11.03 -0.19
C SER A 79 -2.43 10.39 -0.64
N ALA A 80 -1.39 10.43 0.18
CA ALA A 80 -0.12 9.74 -0.09
C ALA A 80 -0.31 8.23 -0.25
N GLY A 81 -1.06 7.60 0.67
CA GLY A 81 -1.37 6.18 0.61
C GLY A 81 -2.12 5.78 -0.66
N ILE A 82 -3.08 6.59 -1.12
CA ILE A 82 -3.80 6.38 -2.37
C ILE A 82 -2.84 6.44 -3.57
N ILE A 83 -1.96 7.45 -3.63
CA ILE A 83 -0.96 7.59 -4.70
C ILE A 83 -0.03 6.37 -4.72
N THR A 84 0.45 5.92 -3.56
CA THR A 84 1.31 4.74 -3.45
C THR A 84 0.60 3.48 -3.93
N MET A 85 -0.67 3.27 -3.56
CA MET A 85 -1.47 2.12 -4.01
C MET A 85 -1.69 2.11 -5.52
N LEU A 86 -1.97 3.28 -6.12
CA LEU A 86 -2.08 3.42 -7.56
C LEU A 86 -0.76 3.09 -8.26
N ALA A 87 0.36 3.61 -7.77
CA ALA A 87 1.69 3.32 -8.33
C ALA A 87 2.01 1.82 -8.26
N LEU A 88 1.76 1.17 -7.13
CA LEU A 88 1.95 -0.27 -6.97
C LEU A 88 1.07 -1.09 -7.91
N THR A 89 -0.17 -0.66 -8.13
CA THR A 89 -1.08 -1.31 -9.09
C THR A 89 -0.51 -1.25 -10.49
N VAL A 90 -0.04 -0.08 -10.94
CA VAL A 90 0.61 0.08 -12.26
C VAL A 90 1.85 -0.81 -12.37
N ILE A 91 2.73 -0.81 -11.38
CA ILE A 91 3.94 -1.65 -11.36
C ILE A 91 3.58 -3.14 -11.44
N THR A 92 2.55 -3.57 -10.71
CA THR A 92 2.07 -4.96 -10.71
C THR A 92 1.56 -5.37 -12.09
N VAL A 93 0.74 -4.53 -12.73
CA VAL A 93 0.25 -4.79 -14.08
C VAL A 93 1.40 -4.88 -15.08
N VAL A 94 2.30 -3.90 -15.09
CA VAL A 94 3.48 -3.88 -15.98
C VAL A 94 4.33 -5.12 -15.78
N THR A 95 4.62 -5.49 -14.53
CA THR A 95 5.44 -6.66 -14.20
C THR A 95 4.77 -7.95 -14.65
N THR A 96 3.45 -8.07 -14.47
CA THR A 96 2.68 -9.25 -14.90
C THR A 96 2.71 -9.40 -16.42
N VAL A 97 2.53 -8.30 -17.17
CA VAL A 97 2.61 -8.31 -18.63
C VAL A 97 4.02 -8.67 -19.10
N VAL A 98 5.05 -8.04 -18.56
CA VAL A 98 6.46 -8.30 -18.92
C VAL A 98 6.85 -9.75 -18.63
N MET A 99 6.46 -10.29 -17.46
CA MET A 99 6.74 -11.70 -17.14
C MET A 99 5.97 -12.66 -18.06
N SER A 100 4.73 -12.34 -18.41
CA SER A 100 3.95 -13.16 -19.35
C SER A 100 4.61 -13.18 -20.73
N ILE A 101 5.07 -12.03 -21.23
CA ILE A 101 5.81 -11.93 -22.49
C ILE A 101 7.12 -12.73 -22.41
N TYR A 102 7.90 -12.53 -21.35
CA TYR A 102 9.17 -13.25 -21.16
C TYR A 102 8.98 -14.77 -21.17
N ASN A 103 7.92 -15.26 -20.52
CA ASN A 103 7.59 -16.69 -20.48
C ASN A 103 7.09 -17.24 -21.82
N LEU A 104 6.60 -16.40 -22.73
CA LEU A 104 6.25 -16.84 -24.09
C LEU A 104 7.47 -17.03 -24.99
N PHE A 105 8.58 -16.35 -24.68
CA PHE A 105 9.84 -16.43 -25.44
C PHE A 105 10.86 -17.41 -24.84
N LYS A 106 10.48 -18.14 -23.79
CA LYS A 106 11.35 -19.09 -23.08
C LYS A 106 10.72 -20.47 -23.07
#